data_AF-A0A0M4D393-F1
#
_entry.id   AF-A0A0M4D393-F1
#
_cell.length_a   1.000
_cell.length_b   1.000
_cell.length_c   1.000
_cell.angle_alpha   90.00
_cell.angle_beta   90.00
_cell.angle_gamma   90.00
#
_symmetry.space_group_name_H-M   'P 1'
#
loop_
_entity.id
_entity.type
_entity.pdbx_description
1 polymer ?
#
loop_
_entity_poly.entity_id
_entity_poly.type
_entity_poly.pdbx_seq_one_letter_code
_entity_poly.pdbx_strand_id
1 'polypeptide(L)'
;MAATSSQTELRLVNVARASLDELLLDYEDFLRQRGKRQWTKDDAEAKAVREVGKRLEKDPTNRSDVAAYAAWLRHSDPAVFANALICLIHQANYLLDQQIAGLERSFVNDGGYSEQLAAARVKRRNYPTDPSDEKPALPACPLCSKPLVLRTAKQGKNAGSQFLGCSGYLNVKAPDRLMNQFDELWRGGRW
;
A
#
# COMPACT_ATOMS: atom_id res chain seq x y z
N MET A 1 9.30 -6.17 6.91
CA MET A 1 9.51 -4.83 6.29
C MET A 1 9.43 -4.86 4.75
N ALA A 2 8.99 -5.95 4.10
CA ALA A 2 9.12 -6.10 2.64
C ALA A 2 7.94 -5.58 1.80
N ALA A 3 6.69 -5.70 2.26
CA ALA A 3 5.56 -5.50 1.32
C ALA A 3 5.25 -4.02 0.99
N THR A 4 5.57 -3.03 1.84
CA THR A 4 5.53 -1.60 1.47
C THR A 4 6.59 -1.24 0.43
N SER A 5 7.69 -2.00 0.41
CA SER A 5 8.74 -1.89 -0.59
C SER A 5 8.21 -2.34 -1.94
N SER A 6 7.53 -3.49 -2.02
CA SER A 6 7.07 -4.06 -3.29
C SER A 6 6.10 -3.17 -4.06
N GLN A 7 5.19 -2.45 -3.38
CA GLN A 7 4.22 -1.58 -4.06
C GLN A 7 4.89 -0.32 -4.61
N THR A 8 5.79 0.26 -3.82
CA THR A 8 6.60 1.40 -4.23
C THR A 8 7.55 1.00 -5.36
N GLU A 9 8.16 -0.18 -5.27
CA GLU A 9 9.04 -0.75 -6.30
C GLU A 9 8.29 -0.92 -7.62
N LEU A 10 7.13 -1.59 -7.63
CA LEU A 10 6.33 -1.76 -8.85
C LEU A 10 5.97 -0.40 -9.49
N ARG A 11 5.65 0.62 -8.68
CA ARG A 11 5.41 1.98 -9.19
C ARG A 11 6.66 2.59 -9.80
N LEU A 12 7.80 2.51 -9.12
CA LEU A 12 9.07 3.07 -9.61
C LEU A 12 9.53 2.38 -10.90
N VAL A 13 9.38 1.06 -10.99
CA VAL A 13 9.71 0.29 -12.20
C VAL A 13 8.80 0.70 -13.36
N ASN A 14 7.50 0.89 -13.13
CA ASN A 14 6.59 1.42 -14.15
C ASN A 14 6.96 2.83 -14.62
N VAL A 15 7.34 3.71 -13.68
CA VAL A 15 7.82 5.06 -14.03
C VAL A 15 9.09 4.98 -14.88
N ALA A 16 10.08 4.18 -14.46
CA ALA A 16 11.32 3.99 -15.22
C ALA A 16 11.05 3.44 -16.62
N ARG A 17 10.13 2.48 -16.76
CA ARG A 17 9.73 1.89 -18.03
C ARG A 17 9.11 2.93 -18.97
N ALA A 18 8.25 3.81 -18.46
CA ALA A 18 7.66 4.91 -19.23
C ALA A 18 8.71 5.96 -19.63
N SER A 19 9.61 6.34 -18.71
CA SER A 19 10.69 7.29 -19.00
C SER A 19 11.64 6.79 -20.10
N LEU A 20 11.88 5.47 -20.17
CA LEU A 20 12.66 4.88 -21.25
C LEU A 20 11.92 4.83 -22.59
N ASP A 21 10.58 4.71 -22.61
CA ASP A 21 9.81 4.85 -23.84
C ASP A 21 9.82 6.28 -24.38
N GLU A 22 9.74 7.28 -23.50
CA GLU A 22 9.91 8.68 -23.91
C GLU A 22 11.31 8.91 -24.51
N LEU A 23 12.36 8.41 -23.85
CA LEU A 23 13.73 8.52 -24.34
C LEU A 23 13.94 7.75 -25.67
N LEU A 24 13.26 6.63 -25.86
CA LEU A 24 13.27 5.89 -27.12
C LEU A 24 12.73 6.77 -28.26
N LEU A 25 11.56 7.36 -28.05
CA LEU A 25 10.92 8.26 -29.03
C LEU A 25 11.82 9.46 -29.34
N ASP A 26 12.47 10.04 -28.33
CA ASP A 26 13.40 11.16 -28.51
C ASP A 26 14.58 10.81 -29.45
N TYR A 27 15.14 9.60 -29.33
CA TYR A 27 16.23 9.15 -30.22
C TYR A 27 15.75 8.76 -31.61
N GLU A 28 14.56 8.19 -31.75
CA GLU A 28 13.95 7.93 -33.07
C GLU A 28 13.67 9.24 -33.80
N ASP A 29 13.14 10.23 -33.09
CA ASP A 29 12.92 11.58 -33.59
C ASP A 29 14.23 12.27 -33.98
N PHE A 30 15.27 12.15 -33.14
CA PHE A 30 16.61 12.66 -33.43
C PHE A 30 17.15 12.15 -34.78
N LEU A 31 16.99 10.85 -35.06
CA LEU A 31 17.42 10.23 -36.31
C LEU A 31 16.57 10.71 -37.49
N ARG A 32 15.25 10.69 -37.34
CA ARG A 32 14.29 11.11 -38.38
C ARG A 32 14.52 12.56 -38.81
N GLN A 33 14.60 13.49 -37.85
CA GLN A 33 14.77 14.92 -38.13
C GLN A 33 16.09 15.25 -38.84
N ARG A 34 17.12 14.42 -38.66
CA ARG A 34 18.45 14.60 -39.29
C ARG A 34 18.65 13.73 -40.53
N GLY A 35 17.62 13.02 -41.00
CA GLY A 35 17.72 12.11 -42.15
C GLY A 35 18.73 10.97 -41.95
N LYS A 36 18.98 10.58 -40.70
CA LYS A 36 19.90 9.49 -40.36
C LYS A 36 19.16 8.16 -40.39
N ARG A 37 19.82 7.10 -40.88
CA ARG A 37 19.25 5.76 -40.90
C ARG A 37 19.07 5.22 -39.48
N GLN A 38 17.87 4.75 -39.16
CA GLN A 38 17.62 3.93 -37.98
C GLN A 38 17.96 2.47 -38.27
N TRP A 39 18.64 1.81 -37.33
CA TRP A 39 18.93 0.38 -37.44
C TRP A 39 17.68 -0.45 -37.23
N THR A 40 17.52 -1.48 -38.05
CA THR A 40 16.52 -2.51 -37.82
C THR A 40 17.02 -3.53 -36.81
N LYS A 41 16.10 -4.32 -36.24
CA LYS A 41 16.46 -5.43 -35.35
C LYS A 41 17.30 -6.53 -36.01
N ASP A 42 17.49 -6.51 -37.33
CA ASP A 42 18.23 -7.55 -38.05
C ASP A 42 19.57 -7.06 -38.59
N ASP A 43 19.86 -5.77 -38.44
CA ASP A 43 21.12 -5.15 -38.83
C ASP A 43 22.29 -5.73 -38.01
N ALA A 44 23.44 -5.84 -38.65
CA ALA A 44 24.64 -6.44 -38.06
C ALA A 44 25.11 -5.65 -36.84
N GLU A 45 25.02 -4.32 -36.91
CA GLU A 45 25.38 -3.38 -35.85
C GLU A 45 24.47 -3.54 -34.63
N ALA A 46 23.15 -3.61 -34.85
CA ALA A 46 22.17 -3.83 -33.78
C ALA A 46 22.30 -5.23 -33.14
N LYS A 47 22.70 -6.25 -33.92
CA LYS A 47 23.01 -7.59 -33.41
C LYS A 47 24.29 -7.56 -32.56
N ALA A 48 25.32 -6.87 -33.02
CA ALA A 48 26.59 -6.75 -32.29
C ALA A 48 26.42 -6.11 -30.91
N VAL A 49 25.62 -5.03 -30.79
CA VAL A 49 25.28 -4.43 -29.49
C VAL A 49 24.59 -5.45 -28.58
N ARG A 50 23.61 -6.20 -29.10
CA ARG A 50 22.87 -7.20 -28.29
C ARG A 50 23.73 -8.36 -27.82
N GLU A 51 24.69 -8.81 -28.63
CA GLU A 51 25.61 -9.88 -28.23
C GLU A 51 26.52 -9.48 -27.06
N VAL A 52 26.88 -8.20 -26.93
CA VAL A 52 27.61 -7.72 -25.74
C VAL A 52 26.77 -7.95 -24.48
N GLY A 53 25.50 -7.59 -24.49
CA GLY A 53 24.59 -7.82 -23.36
C GLY A 53 24.49 -9.29 -22.98
N LYS A 54 24.30 -10.19 -23.96
CA LYS A 54 24.26 -11.65 -23.72
C LYS A 54 25.56 -12.20 -23.16
N ARG A 55 26.71 -11.65 -23.57
CA ARG A 55 28.02 -12.07 -23.04
C ARG A 55 28.18 -11.65 -21.58
N LEU A 56 27.80 -10.41 -21.25
CA LEU A 56 27.86 -9.88 -19.87
C LEU A 56 26.87 -10.58 -18.94
N GLU A 57 25.71 -11.01 -19.43
CA GLU A 57 24.75 -11.80 -18.65
C GLU A 57 25.35 -13.13 -18.16
N LYS A 58 26.16 -13.78 -19.01
CA LYS A 58 26.81 -15.06 -18.71
C LYS A 58 27.98 -14.95 -17.72
N ASP A 59 28.54 -13.77 -17.53
CA ASP A 59 29.63 -13.51 -16.59
C ASP A 59 29.21 -12.47 -15.53
N PRO A 60 28.70 -12.93 -14.36
CA PRO A 60 28.20 -12.06 -13.32
C PRO A 60 29.23 -11.11 -12.71
N THR A 61 30.53 -11.39 -12.89
CA THR A 61 31.62 -10.60 -12.30
C THR A 61 31.91 -9.32 -13.07
N ASN A 62 31.40 -9.18 -14.30
CA ASN A 62 31.69 -8.07 -15.21
C ASN A 62 30.47 -7.20 -15.58
N ARG A 63 29.46 -7.17 -14.70
CA ARG A 63 28.11 -6.64 -15.00
C ARG A 63 28.00 -5.15 -15.34
N SER A 64 29.03 -4.33 -15.13
CA SER A 64 28.93 -2.86 -15.29
C SER A 64 29.92 -2.25 -16.27
N ASP A 65 30.40 -3.01 -17.25
CA ASP A 65 31.46 -2.52 -18.12
C ASP A 65 30.90 -1.62 -19.23
N VAL A 66 30.65 -0.34 -18.90
CA VAL A 66 30.35 0.71 -19.90
C VAL A 66 31.42 0.75 -20.99
N ALA A 67 32.65 0.31 -20.67
CA ALA A 67 33.73 0.17 -21.65
C ALA A 67 33.41 -0.86 -22.75
N ALA A 68 32.62 -1.91 -22.46
CA ALA A 68 32.21 -2.91 -23.44
C ALA A 68 31.35 -2.33 -24.58
N TYR A 69 30.66 -1.21 -24.31
CA TYR A 69 29.85 -0.49 -25.31
C TYR A 69 30.57 0.74 -25.90
N ALA A 70 31.82 1.01 -25.51
CA ALA A 70 32.54 2.22 -25.89
C ALA A 70 32.66 2.41 -27.40
N ALA A 71 32.74 1.31 -28.17
CA ALA A 71 32.80 1.34 -29.63
C ALA A 71 31.61 2.08 -30.27
N TRP A 72 30.43 2.03 -29.65
CA TRP A 72 29.24 2.75 -30.12
C TRP A 72 28.98 4.03 -29.31
N LEU A 73 29.11 3.97 -27.99
CA LEU A 73 28.77 5.10 -27.11
C LEU A 73 29.78 6.25 -27.16
N ARG A 74 30.97 6.03 -27.71
CA ARG A 74 31.98 7.08 -27.96
C ARG A 74 32.23 7.32 -29.44
N HIS A 75 31.34 6.81 -30.30
CA HIS A 75 31.48 6.95 -31.74
C HIS A 75 31.31 8.41 -32.17
N SER A 76 32.09 8.85 -33.16
CA SER A 76 32.06 10.25 -33.64
C SER A 76 30.80 10.58 -34.44
N ASP A 77 30.23 9.62 -35.18
CA ASP A 77 28.93 9.77 -35.82
C ASP A 77 27.79 9.63 -34.79
N PRO A 78 27.00 10.69 -34.55
CA PRO A 78 25.91 10.65 -33.60
C PRO A 78 24.79 9.67 -34.01
N ALA A 79 24.70 9.27 -35.28
CA ALA A 79 23.73 8.26 -35.71
C ALA A 79 24.07 6.86 -35.15
N VAL A 80 25.35 6.52 -35.06
CA VAL A 80 25.79 5.25 -34.46
C VAL A 80 25.51 5.25 -32.97
N PHE A 81 25.79 6.36 -32.28
CA PHE A 81 25.47 6.55 -30.87
C PHE A 81 23.97 6.39 -30.58
N ALA A 82 23.12 7.12 -31.31
CA ALA A 82 21.66 7.09 -31.11
C ALA A 82 21.09 5.69 -31.37
N ASN A 83 21.49 5.03 -32.45
CA ASN A 83 21.02 3.67 -32.75
C ASN A 83 21.46 2.64 -31.69
N ALA A 84 22.69 2.76 -31.16
CA ALA A 84 23.14 1.91 -30.08
C ALA A 84 22.35 2.14 -28.79
N LEU A 85 22.01 3.40 -28.46
CA LEU A 85 21.13 3.70 -27.33
C LEU A 85 19.73 3.14 -27.52
N ILE A 86 19.13 3.26 -28.70
CA ILE A 86 17.84 2.61 -29.02
C ILE A 86 17.91 1.10 -28.74
N CYS A 87 18.98 0.43 -29.17
CA CYS A 87 19.17 -1.00 -28.88
C CYS A 87 19.23 -1.29 -27.37
N LEU A 88 19.99 -0.50 -26.62
CA LEU A 88 20.13 -0.64 -25.17
C LEU A 88 18.81 -0.36 -24.43
N ILE A 89 18.05 0.64 -24.87
CA ILE A 89 16.74 0.98 -24.31
C ILE A 89 15.76 -0.19 -24.52
N HIS A 90 15.71 -0.80 -25.71
CA HIS A 90 14.90 -1.99 -25.93
C HIS A 90 15.29 -3.15 -25.02
N GLN A 91 16.58 -3.37 -24.77
CA GLN A 91 17.05 -4.41 -23.84
C GLN A 91 16.64 -4.09 -22.40
N ALA A 92 16.80 -2.84 -21.97
CA ALA A 92 16.40 -2.39 -20.64
C ALA A 92 14.88 -2.53 -20.44
N ASN A 93 14.08 -2.10 -21.42
CA ASN A 93 12.62 -2.25 -21.41
C ASN A 93 12.19 -3.71 -21.30
N TYR A 94 12.82 -4.62 -22.07
CA TYR A 94 12.55 -6.06 -21.96
C TYR A 94 12.82 -6.60 -20.55
N LEU A 95 13.93 -6.20 -19.92
CA LEU A 95 14.26 -6.62 -18.56
C LEU A 95 13.31 -6.02 -17.51
N LEU A 96 12.91 -4.76 -17.68
CA LEU A 96 11.92 -4.11 -16.82
C LEU A 96 10.55 -4.80 -16.95
N ASP A 97 10.12 -5.17 -18.16
CA ASP A 97 8.88 -5.89 -18.39
C ASP A 97 8.89 -7.26 -17.67
N GLN A 98 10.04 -7.96 -17.68
CA GLN A 98 10.21 -9.19 -16.91
C GLN A 98 10.14 -8.95 -15.38
N GLN A 99 10.72 -7.86 -14.89
CA GLN A 99 10.69 -7.49 -13.47
C GLN A 99 9.26 -7.12 -13.03
N ILE A 100 8.54 -6.33 -13.82
CA ILE A 100 7.12 -5.99 -13.60
C ILE A 100 6.30 -7.27 -13.49
N ALA A 101 6.41 -8.16 -14.48
CA ALA A 101 5.67 -9.42 -14.48
C ALA A 101 6.02 -10.32 -13.29
N GLY A 102 7.26 -10.24 -12.78
CA GLY A 102 7.69 -10.93 -11.57
C GLY A 102 7.06 -10.34 -10.30
N LEU A 103 7.11 -9.01 -10.15
CA LEU A 103 6.49 -8.28 -9.04
C LEU A 103 4.98 -8.51 -9.00
N GLU A 104 4.30 -8.41 -10.15
CA GLU A 104 2.85 -8.67 -10.26
C GLU A 104 2.49 -10.09 -9.81
N ARG A 105 3.27 -11.10 -10.19
CA ARG A 105 3.07 -12.49 -9.72
C ARG A 105 3.22 -12.61 -8.20
N SER A 106 4.22 -11.97 -7.62
CA SER A 106 4.38 -11.93 -6.16
C SER A 106 3.22 -11.22 -5.48
N PHE A 107 2.70 -10.14 -6.07
CA PHE A 107 1.50 -9.46 -5.55
C PHE A 107 0.26 -10.35 -5.52
N VAL A 108 0.02 -11.11 -6.59
CA VAL A 108 -1.12 -12.02 -6.69
C VAL A 108 -0.99 -13.17 -5.67
N ASN A 109 0.21 -13.71 -5.45
CA ASN A 109 0.42 -14.87 -4.59
C ASN A 109 0.51 -14.51 -3.09
N ASP A 110 1.24 -13.45 -2.75
CA ASP A 110 1.58 -13.11 -1.36
C ASP A 110 0.66 -12.01 -0.75
N GLY A 111 -0.20 -11.42 -1.59
CA GLY A 111 -1.07 -10.30 -1.24
C GLY A 111 -0.32 -8.98 -1.03
N GLY A 112 -1.03 -7.87 -1.16
CA GLY A 112 -0.45 -6.54 -0.94
C GLY A 112 -0.15 -6.23 0.53
N TYR A 113 0.74 -5.27 0.81
CA TYR A 113 1.03 -4.83 2.20
C TYR A 113 -0.22 -4.44 2.99
N SER A 114 -1.15 -3.72 2.34
CA SER A 114 -2.42 -3.32 2.96
C SER A 114 -3.28 -4.52 3.34
N GLU A 115 -3.29 -5.57 2.51
CA GLU A 115 -4.00 -6.82 2.78
C GLU A 115 -3.34 -7.58 3.92
N GLN A 116 -2.01 -7.65 3.95
CA GLN A 116 -1.25 -8.25 5.05
C GLN A 116 -1.50 -7.52 6.38
N LEU A 117 -1.54 -6.18 6.38
CA LEU A 117 -1.91 -5.39 7.56
C LEU A 117 -3.38 -5.60 7.96
N ALA A 118 -4.30 -5.71 7.00
CA ALA A 118 -5.69 -6.01 7.28
C ALA A 118 -5.84 -7.40 7.90
N ALA A 119 -5.18 -8.42 7.36
CA ALA A 119 -5.13 -9.76 7.91
C ALA A 119 -4.51 -9.77 9.32
N ALA A 120 -3.42 -9.02 9.54
CA ALA A 120 -2.80 -8.87 10.86
C ALA A 120 -3.73 -8.20 11.87
N ARG A 121 -4.50 -7.17 11.46
CA ARG A 121 -5.52 -6.53 12.31
C ARG A 121 -6.63 -7.51 12.70
N VAL A 122 -7.12 -8.31 11.75
CA VAL A 122 -8.12 -9.35 12.01
C VAL A 122 -7.56 -10.40 12.98
N LYS A 123 -6.34 -10.88 12.74
CA LYS A 123 -5.68 -11.86 13.63
C LYS A 123 -5.49 -11.34 15.06
N ARG A 124 -5.11 -10.06 15.21
CA ARG A 124 -5.00 -9.40 16.53
C ARG A 124 -6.36 -9.26 17.22
N ARG A 125 -7.43 -9.02 16.46
CA ARG A 125 -8.81 -8.94 16.99
C ARG A 125 -9.35 -10.30 17.44
N ASN A 126 -8.89 -11.38 16.81
CA ASN A 126 -9.26 -12.76 17.15
C ASN A 126 -8.35 -13.40 18.23
N TYR A 127 -7.36 -12.68 18.77
CA TYR A 127 -6.62 -13.15 19.94
C TYR A 127 -7.51 -12.95 21.18
N PRO A 128 -7.77 -13.98 21.99
CA PRO A 128 -8.49 -13.82 23.24
C PRO A 128 -7.74 -12.81 24.12
N THR A 129 -8.38 -11.70 24.46
CA THR A 129 -7.91 -10.83 25.53
C THR A 129 -7.74 -11.65 26.81
N ASP A 130 -6.65 -11.37 27.52
CA ASP A 130 -6.30 -11.90 28.84
C ASP A 130 -7.55 -12.12 29.73
N PRO A 131 -7.72 -13.28 30.40
CA PRO A 131 -8.84 -13.55 31.30
C PRO A 131 -9.02 -12.51 32.44
N SER A 132 -8.05 -11.63 32.66
CA SER A 132 -8.16 -10.54 33.63
C SER A 132 -9.09 -9.38 33.23
N ASP A 133 -9.58 -9.35 31.98
CA ASP A 133 -10.46 -8.28 31.45
C ASP A 133 -11.97 -8.63 31.56
N GLU A 134 -12.35 -9.48 32.52
CA GLU A 134 -13.76 -9.68 32.88
C GLU A 134 -14.32 -8.42 33.55
N LYS A 135 -14.93 -7.54 32.73
CA LYS A 135 -15.77 -6.45 33.25
C LYS A 135 -16.88 -7.06 34.12
N PRO A 136 -17.07 -6.60 35.36
CA PRO A 136 -18.11 -7.12 36.23
C PRO A 136 -19.46 -6.95 35.53
N ALA A 137 -20.20 -8.06 35.39
CA ALA A 137 -21.51 -8.06 34.78
C ALA A 137 -22.42 -7.10 35.57
N LEU A 138 -22.86 -6.02 34.92
CA LEU A 138 -23.76 -5.05 35.53
C LEU A 138 -25.08 -5.75 35.90
N PRO A 139 -25.68 -5.41 37.06
CA PRO A 139 -26.91 -6.05 37.51
C PRO A 139 -28.06 -5.81 36.51
N ALA A 140 -28.95 -6.79 36.41
CA ALA A 140 -30.16 -6.68 35.62
C ALA A 140 -31.16 -5.69 36.25
N CYS A 141 -31.90 -4.96 35.42
CA CYS A 141 -32.94 -4.06 35.87
C CYS A 141 -34.06 -4.84 36.61
N PRO A 142 -34.44 -4.48 37.85
CA PRO A 142 -35.46 -5.20 38.61
C PRO A 142 -36.88 -5.07 38.02
N LEU A 143 -37.10 -4.14 37.09
CA LEU A 143 -38.42 -3.92 36.47
C LEU A 143 -38.63 -4.67 35.15
N CYS A 144 -37.55 -4.92 34.38
CA CYS A 144 -37.68 -5.49 33.04
C CYS A 144 -36.55 -6.42 32.63
N SER A 145 -35.66 -6.76 33.57
CA SER A 145 -34.55 -7.72 33.42
C SER A 145 -33.49 -7.35 32.36
N LYS A 146 -33.63 -6.20 31.69
CA LYS A 146 -32.64 -5.67 30.74
C LYS A 146 -31.37 -5.20 31.47
N PRO A 147 -30.20 -5.22 30.82
CA PRO A 147 -28.96 -4.77 31.45
C PRO A 147 -29.05 -3.28 31.82
N LEU A 148 -28.53 -2.95 33.00
CA LEU A 148 -28.27 -1.59 33.41
C LEU A 148 -27.04 -1.05 32.66
N VAL A 149 -27.07 0.25 32.35
CA VAL A 149 -25.98 0.98 31.69
C VAL A 149 -25.64 2.23 32.48
N LEU A 150 -24.36 2.58 32.54
CA LEU A 150 -23.91 3.80 33.19
C LEU A 150 -24.34 5.02 32.37
N ARG A 151 -25.01 5.98 33.01
CA ARG A 151 -25.48 7.23 32.40
C ARG A 151 -25.06 8.43 33.24
N THR A 152 -24.90 9.58 32.60
CA THR A 152 -24.57 10.85 33.27
C THR A 152 -25.78 11.78 33.28
N ALA A 153 -26.12 12.31 34.45
CA ALA A 153 -27.20 13.28 34.57
C ALA A 153 -26.84 14.59 33.86
N LYS A 154 -27.72 15.06 32.97
CA LYS A 154 -27.47 16.27 32.16
C LYS A 154 -28.02 17.55 32.80
N GLN A 155 -28.96 17.44 33.74
CA GLN A 155 -29.72 18.58 34.31
C GLN A 155 -30.06 18.33 35.79
N GLY A 156 -30.29 19.40 36.55
CA GLY A 156 -30.64 19.36 37.98
C GLY A 156 -29.43 19.44 38.92
N LYS A 157 -29.68 19.30 40.23
CA LYS A 157 -28.64 19.41 41.29
C LYS A 157 -27.53 18.35 41.19
N ASN A 158 -27.80 17.25 40.49
CA ASN A 158 -26.88 16.15 40.26
C ASN A 158 -26.28 16.14 38.86
N ALA A 159 -26.37 17.24 38.10
CA ALA A 159 -25.77 17.32 36.76
C ALA A 159 -24.27 16.99 36.82
N GLY A 160 -23.82 16.07 35.96
CA GLY A 160 -22.46 15.55 35.94
C GLY A 160 -22.25 14.25 36.74
N SER A 161 -23.16 13.86 37.65
CA SER A 161 -23.04 12.60 38.36
C SER A 161 -23.40 11.40 37.47
N GLN A 162 -22.75 10.27 37.73
CA GLN A 162 -23.03 9.00 37.05
C GLN A 162 -24.03 8.16 37.84
N PHE A 163 -24.92 7.45 37.15
CA PHE A 163 -25.87 6.51 37.75
C PHE A 163 -26.16 5.34 36.80
N LEU A 164 -26.64 4.22 37.35
CA LEU A 164 -27.06 3.07 36.55
C LEU A 164 -28.51 3.25 36.08
N GLY A 165 -28.73 3.30 34.78
CA GLY A 165 -30.05 3.40 34.15
C GLY A 165 -30.36 2.19 33.27
N CYS A 166 -31.63 1.80 33.18
CA CYS A 166 -32.03 0.71 32.30
C CYS A 166 -31.76 1.03 30.82
N SER A 167 -31.14 0.10 30.10
CA SER A 167 -30.91 0.20 28.64
C SER A 167 -32.21 0.35 27.84
N GLY A 168 -33.32 -0.18 28.34
CA GLY A 168 -34.64 -0.10 27.72
C GLY A 168 -35.50 1.10 28.14
N TYR A 169 -34.99 2.02 28.98
CA TYR A 169 -35.73 3.23 29.33
C TYR A 169 -35.85 4.13 28.09
N LEU A 170 -37.05 4.17 27.51
CA LEU A 170 -37.37 5.00 26.35
C LEU A 170 -37.23 6.46 26.75
N ASN A 171 -36.47 7.20 25.94
CA ASN A 171 -36.12 8.61 26.13
C ASN A 171 -37.30 9.53 25.78
N VAL A 172 -38.48 9.25 26.34
CA VAL A 172 -39.65 10.12 26.24
C VAL A 172 -39.62 11.05 27.44
N LYS A 173 -39.59 12.37 27.22
CA LYS A 173 -39.72 13.37 28.27
C LYS A 173 -41.04 13.13 29.01
N ALA A 174 -41.00 12.41 30.13
CA ALA A 174 -42.17 12.21 30.97
C ALA A 174 -42.42 13.49 31.79
N PRO A 175 -43.67 13.96 31.89
CA PRO A 175 -44.01 15.15 32.67
C PRO A 175 -43.74 14.94 34.18
N ASP A 176 -43.40 16.05 34.86
CA ASP A 176 -42.81 16.25 36.19
C ASP A 176 -43.41 15.51 37.43
N ARG A 177 -44.26 14.48 37.28
CA ARG A 177 -45.02 13.90 38.40
C ARG A 177 -44.68 12.46 38.80
N LEU A 178 -43.61 11.88 38.25
CA LEU A 178 -43.09 10.56 38.67
C LEU A 178 -41.62 10.62 39.14
N MET A 179 -41.16 11.77 39.60
CA MET A 179 -39.78 11.97 40.06
C MET A 179 -39.60 11.73 41.57
N ASN A 180 -40.69 11.65 42.35
CA ASN A 180 -40.62 11.65 43.81
C ASN A 180 -40.63 10.27 44.49
N GLN A 181 -40.82 9.15 43.78
CA GLN A 181 -40.80 7.82 44.41
C GLN A 181 -39.50 7.03 44.18
N PHE A 182 -38.69 7.40 43.18
CA PHE A 182 -37.42 6.73 42.89
C PHE A 182 -36.22 7.34 43.63
N ASP A 183 -36.31 8.62 43.98
CA ASP A 183 -35.22 9.39 44.61
C ASP A 183 -35.02 9.06 46.10
N GLU A 184 -36.02 8.48 46.78
CA GLU A 184 -35.93 8.06 48.19
C GLU A 184 -35.27 6.69 48.38
N LEU A 185 -35.39 5.77 47.41
CA LEU A 185 -34.80 4.43 47.52
C LEU A 185 -33.31 4.39 47.18
N TRP A 186 -32.76 5.42 46.52
CA TRP A 186 -31.36 5.44 46.06
C TRP A 186 -30.46 6.48 46.75
N ARG A 187 -31.00 7.38 47.58
CA ARG A 187 -30.18 8.37 48.35
C ARG A 187 -29.52 7.81 49.62
N GLY A 188 -29.80 6.56 50.00
CA GLY A 188 -29.31 5.95 51.25
C GLY A 188 -27.98 5.19 51.17
N GLY A 189 -27.42 4.97 49.98
CA GLY A 189 -26.21 4.16 49.80
C GLY A 189 -24.98 5.00 49.49
N ARG A 190 -24.19 5.31 50.51
CA ARG A 190 -22.87 5.95 50.38
C ARG A 190 -21.92 4.99 49.64
N TRP A 191 -21.53 5.34 48.42
CA TRP A 191 -20.38 4.80 47.69
C TRP A 191 -19.74 5.94 46.90
#